data_AF-A0A932G7E4-F1
#
_entry.id   AF-A0A932G7E4-F1
#
_cell.length_a   1.000
_cell.length_b   1.000
_cell.length_c   1.000
_cell.angle_alpha   90.00
_cell.angle_beta   90.00
_cell.angle_gamma   90.00
#
_symmetry.space_group_name_H-M   'P 1'
#
loop_
_entity.id
_entity.type
_entity.pdbx_description
1 polymer ?
#
loop_
_entity_poly.entity_id
_entity_poly.type
_entity_poly.pdbx_seq_one_letter_code
_entity_poly.pdbx_strand_id
1 'polypeptide(L)'
;MKFACNFSALAAQRNWDKEIDVWIGSTEALRNQLPAGASTPSVEELDLLDLFDEKSLPDSDHDAAQFLRDRLRQRFPTLRPADGRRCMLIVKSVPLLAHFNVGLKEFFDWFCSDRCMVVLVLDGIPEELRLPGEFEFQPRRIVDFLAQPDLAKNVFSAS
;
A
#
# COMPACT_ATOMS: atom_id res chain seq x y z
N MET A 1 8.15 3.86 -14.51
CA MET A 1 7.24 2.80 -14.03
C MET A 1 7.84 1.46 -14.42
N LYS A 2 7.83 0.46 -13.53
CA LYS A 2 8.35 -0.89 -13.78
C LYS A 2 7.20 -1.83 -14.16
N PHE A 3 7.49 -2.93 -14.85
CA PHE A 3 6.47 -3.89 -15.30
C PHE A 3 6.21 -4.98 -14.25
N ALA A 4 5.08 -5.67 -14.38
CA ALA A 4 4.67 -6.78 -13.52
C ALA A 4 5.74 -7.87 -13.34
N CYS A 5 6.48 -8.22 -14.40
CA CYS A 5 7.57 -9.19 -14.34
C CYS A 5 8.72 -8.75 -13.41
N ASN A 6 8.95 -7.44 -13.27
CA ASN A 6 9.92 -6.92 -12.31
C ASN A 6 9.45 -7.11 -10.87
N PHE A 7 8.13 -7.02 -10.62
CA PHE A 7 7.57 -7.30 -9.31
C PHE A 7 7.66 -8.79 -8.97
N SER A 8 7.37 -9.69 -9.93
CA SER A 8 7.57 -11.13 -9.74
C SER A 8 8.99 -11.46 -9.28
N ALA A 9 10.00 -10.86 -9.91
CA ALA A 9 11.40 -11.02 -9.53
C ALA A 9 11.70 -10.48 -8.12
N LEU A 10 11.11 -9.35 -7.73
CA LEU A 10 11.21 -8.77 -6.39
C LEU A 10 10.55 -9.69 -5.34
N ALA A 11 9.33 -10.16 -5.60
CA ALA A 11 8.58 -11.04 -4.70
C ALA A 11 9.28 -12.40 -4.50
N ALA A 12 10.10 -12.85 -5.45
CA ALA A 12 10.90 -14.07 -5.34
C ALA A 12 12.17 -13.91 -4.48
N GLN A 13 12.60 -12.69 -4.15
CA GLN A 13 13.81 -12.47 -3.37
C GLN A 13 13.71 -13.04 -1.96
N ARG A 14 14.82 -13.56 -1.43
CA ARG A 14 14.86 -14.15 -0.08
C ARG A 14 14.62 -13.10 1.01
N ASN A 15 15.16 -11.91 0.82
CA ASN A 15 15.03 -10.75 1.69
C ASN A 15 14.64 -9.55 0.82
N TRP A 16 14.07 -8.53 1.44
CA TRP A 16 13.75 -7.26 0.79
C TRP A 16 14.49 -6.11 1.45
N ASP A 17 14.74 -5.05 0.66
CA ASP A 17 15.11 -3.77 1.22
C ASP A 17 13.94 -3.23 2.08
N LYS A 18 14.23 -2.47 3.14
CA LYS A 18 13.21 -1.92 4.05
C LYS A 18 12.43 -0.78 3.40
N GLU A 19 11.56 -1.14 2.48
CA GLU A 19 10.95 -0.20 1.55
C GLU A 19 9.49 -0.52 1.26
N ILE A 20 8.83 0.48 0.65
CA ILE A 20 7.44 0.45 0.27
C ILE A 20 7.36 0.55 -1.25
N ASP A 21 6.61 -0.39 -1.82
CA ASP A 21 6.35 -0.46 -3.25
C ASP A 21 4.90 -0.08 -3.54
N VAL A 22 4.67 0.52 -4.71
CA VAL A 22 3.34 0.85 -5.22
C VAL A 22 3.01 -0.08 -6.37
N TRP A 23 1.83 -0.69 -6.33
CA TRP A 23 1.26 -1.49 -7.39
C TRP A 23 0.05 -0.78 -8.01
N ILE A 24 0.09 -0.58 -9.33
CA ILE A 24 -1.03 -0.04 -10.11
C ILE A 24 -1.71 -1.20 -10.82
N GLY A 25 -2.96 -1.48 -10.43
CA GLY A 25 -3.75 -2.59 -10.93
C GLY A 25 -4.48 -3.32 -9.81
N SER A 26 -5.23 -4.37 -10.17
CA SER A 26 -6.03 -5.10 -9.19
C SER A 26 -5.16 -5.88 -8.20
N THR A 27 -5.70 -6.10 -7.01
CA THR A 27 -5.07 -6.97 -6.00
C THR A 27 -4.89 -8.40 -6.52
N GLU A 28 -5.81 -8.89 -7.35
CA GLU A 28 -5.71 -10.21 -7.98
C GLU A 28 -4.52 -10.29 -8.93
N ALA A 29 -4.31 -9.26 -9.77
CA ALA A 29 -3.16 -9.20 -10.67
C ALA A 29 -1.83 -9.20 -9.90
N LEU A 30 -1.77 -8.49 -8.77
CA LEU A 30 -0.62 -8.50 -7.85
C LEU A 30 -0.37 -9.91 -7.28
N ARG A 31 -1.42 -10.56 -6.77
CA ARG A 31 -1.32 -11.91 -6.20
C ARG A 31 -0.82 -12.94 -7.22
N ASN A 32 -1.20 -12.77 -8.49
CA ASN A 32 -0.71 -13.61 -9.59
C ASN A 32 0.79 -13.45 -9.88
N GLN A 33 1.43 -12.39 -9.37
CA GLN A 33 2.89 -12.20 -9.47
C GLN A 33 3.66 -12.87 -8.32
N LEU A 34 2.98 -13.40 -7.30
CA LEU A 34 3.65 -14.01 -6.17
C LEU A 34 4.23 -15.37 -6.53
N PRO A 35 5.44 -15.70 -6.04
CA PRO A 35 6.03 -17.02 -6.28
C PRO A 35 5.17 -18.10 -5.63
N ALA A 36 5.08 -19.28 -6.25
CA ALA A 36 4.37 -20.44 -5.71
C ALA A 36 5.29 -21.34 -4.86
N GLY A 37 4.71 -22.06 -3.89
CA GLY A 37 5.39 -23.10 -3.12
C GLY A 37 6.09 -22.60 -1.84
N ALA A 38 7.19 -23.25 -1.45
CA ALA A 38 7.87 -22.99 -0.17
C ALA A 38 8.50 -21.58 -0.08
N SER A 39 8.60 -20.87 -1.20
CA SER A 39 9.11 -19.49 -1.27
C SER A 39 8.02 -18.43 -1.29
N THR A 40 6.74 -18.82 -1.22
CA THR A 40 5.61 -17.89 -1.13
C THR A 40 5.63 -17.16 0.22
N PRO A 41 5.67 -15.82 0.23
CA PRO A 41 5.51 -15.08 1.48
C PRO A 41 4.09 -15.24 2.02
N SER A 42 3.93 -15.17 3.34
CA SER A 42 2.59 -14.93 3.90
C SER A 42 2.07 -13.58 3.43
N VAL A 43 0.79 -13.49 3.13
CA VAL A 43 0.14 -12.28 2.65
C VAL A 43 -0.89 -11.86 3.67
N GLU A 44 -0.76 -10.63 4.15
CA GLU A 44 -1.77 -9.98 4.98
C GLU A 44 -2.36 -8.82 4.18
N GLU A 45 -3.64 -8.53 4.41
CA GLU A 45 -4.31 -7.40 3.77
C GLU A 45 -4.79 -6.40 4.80
N LEU A 46 -4.66 -5.12 4.45
CA LEU A 46 -5.20 -4.01 5.22
C LEU A 46 -5.93 -3.07 4.27
N ASP A 47 -7.24 -2.99 4.40
CA ASP A 47 -7.98 -1.88 3.82
C ASP A 47 -7.95 -0.71 4.82
N LEU A 48 -7.47 0.45 4.36
CA LEU A 48 -7.41 1.64 5.23
C LEU A 48 -8.82 2.13 5.63
N LEU A 49 -9.85 1.82 4.85
CA LEU A 49 -11.24 2.13 5.21
C LEU A 49 -11.69 1.35 6.44
N ASP A 50 -11.25 0.11 6.60
CA ASP A 50 -11.61 -0.76 7.73
C ASP A 50 -11.06 -0.26 9.08
N LEU A 51 -10.15 0.72 9.06
CA LEU A 51 -9.64 1.35 10.27
C LEU A 51 -10.61 2.37 10.86
N PHE A 52 -11.55 2.86 10.06
CA PHE A 52 -12.56 3.81 10.49
C PHE A 52 -13.80 3.07 11.00
N ASP A 53 -14.39 3.59 12.07
CA ASP A 53 -15.71 3.17 12.54
C ASP A 53 -16.73 4.21 12.07
N GLU A 54 -17.73 3.78 11.32
CA GLU A 54 -18.83 4.65 10.84
C GLU A 54 -19.52 5.41 11.98
N LYS A 55 -19.51 4.86 13.19
CA LYS A 55 -20.13 5.46 14.38
C LYS A 55 -19.24 6.49 15.08
N SER A 56 -17.97 6.57 14.70
CA SER A 56 -16.97 7.42 15.34
C SER A 56 -15.97 7.95 14.30
N LEU A 57 -16.51 8.64 13.30
CA LEU A 57 -15.67 9.31 12.31
C LEU A 57 -15.02 10.57 12.91
N PRO A 58 -13.77 10.89 12.52
CA PRO A 58 -13.11 12.13 12.93
C PRO A 58 -13.84 13.38 12.42
N ASP A 59 -13.82 14.44 13.21
CA ASP A 59 -14.52 15.70 12.92
C ASP A 59 -13.77 16.60 11.92
N SER A 60 -12.48 16.33 11.67
CA SER A 60 -11.63 17.10 10.74
C SER A 60 -10.59 16.23 10.04
N ASP A 61 -10.06 16.70 8.91
CA ASP A 61 -8.98 16.03 8.18
C ASP A 61 -7.71 15.85 9.02
N HIS A 62 -7.41 16.81 9.91
CA HIS A 62 -6.27 16.71 10.82
C HIS A 62 -6.47 15.60 11.85
N ASP A 63 -7.67 15.51 12.41
CA ASP A 63 -8.02 14.45 13.36
C ASP A 63 -8.06 13.09 12.67
N ALA A 64 -8.53 13.04 11.41
CA ALA A 64 -8.49 11.83 10.60
C ALA A 64 -7.07 11.37 10.30
N ALA A 65 -6.17 12.30 9.99
CA ALA A 65 -4.76 11.99 9.79
C ALA A 65 -4.12 11.40 11.04
N GLN A 66 -4.38 12.01 12.21
CA GLN A 66 -3.84 11.53 13.48
C GLN A 66 -4.44 10.17 13.88
N PHE A 67 -5.76 10.03 13.75
CA PHE A 67 -6.47 8.78 14.00
C PHE A 67 -5.90 7.64 13.14
N LEU A 68 -5.68 7.87 11.85
CA LEU A 68 -5.13 6.87 10.95
C LEU A 68 -3.72 6.44 11.37
N ARG A 69 -2.84 7.39 11.73
CA ARG A 69 -1.49 7.08 12.25
C ARG A 69 -1.55 6.20 13.50
N ASP A 70 -2.41 6.53 14.45
CA ASP A 70 -2.55 5.78 15.69
C ASP A 70 -3.10 4.36 15.47
N ARG A 71 -4.09 4.21 14.58
CA ARG A 71 -4.63 2.89 14.22
C ARG A 71 -3.62 2.04 13.48
N LEU A 72 -2.85 2.61 12.55
CA LEU A 72 -1.79 1.91 11.85
C LEU A 72 -0.72 1.39 12.82
N ARG A 73 -0.25 2.26 13.73
CA ARG A 73 0.71 1.90 14.78
C ARG A 73 0.21 0.74 15.65
N GLN A 74 -1.08 0.73 16.00
CA GLN A 74 -1.69 -0.37 16.76
C GLN A 74 -1.82 -1.66 15.95
N ARG A 75 -2.13 -1.54 14.65
CA ARG A 75 -2.44 -2.70 13.80
C ARG A 75 -1.21 -3.43 13.29
N PHE A 76 -0.15 -2.73 12.89
CA PHE A 76 1.03 -3.35 12.26
C PHE A 76 1.71 -4.46 13.09
N PRO A 77 1.88 -4.34 14.43
CA PRO A 77 2.43 -5.42 15.23
C PRO A 77 1.62 -6.72 15.16
N THR A 78 0.30 -6.62 14.94
CA THR A 78 -0.60 -7.78 14.85
C THR A 78 -0.58 -8.47 13.48
N LEU A 79 -0.16 -7.76 12.43
CA LEU A 79 -0.05 -8.27 11.06
C LEU A 79 1.33 -8.89 10.78
N ARG A 80 2.32 -8.59 11.61
CA ARG A 80 3.65 -9.18 11.48
C ARG A 80 3.66 -10.61 12.02
N PRO A 81 4.20 -11.58 11.26
CA PRO A 81 4.35 -12.94 11.77
C PRO A 81 5.33 -12.99 12.95
N ALA A 82 4.93 -13.64 14.04
CA ALA A 82 5.78 -13.82 15.22
C ALA A 82 6.94 -14.82 14.99
N ASP A 83 6.80 -15.72 14.01
CA ASP A 83 7.78 -16.75 13.68
C ASP A 83 8.91 -16.26 12.75
N GLY A 84 8.88 -14.99 12.35
CA GLY A 84 9.88 -14.38 11.48
C GLY A 84 9.85 -14.89 10.04
N ARG A 85 8.76 -15.53 9.60
CA ARG A 85 8.55 -15.87 8.19
C ARG A 85 8.40 -14.61 7.34
N ARG A 86 8.56 -14.75 6.02
CA ARG A 86 8.38 -13.64 5.08
C ARG A 86 6.92 -13.20 5.04
N CYS A 87 6.68 -11.90 5.08
CA CYS A 87 5.35 -11.30 5.04
C CYS A 87 5.27 -10.18 4.00
N MET A 88 4.20 -10.16 3.23
CA MET A 88 3.84 -9.05 2.37
C MET A 88 2.52 -8.47 2.87
N LEU A 89 2.52 -7.19 3.23
CA LEU A 89 1.30 -6.47 3.56
C LEU A 89 0.79 -5.77 2.30
N ILE A 90 -0.39 -6.16 1.86
CA ILE A 90 -1.11 -5.50 0.78
C ILE A 90 -2.03 -4.45 1.40
N VAL A 91 -1.83 -3.19 1.04
CA VAL A 91 -2.61 -2.07 1.57
C VAL A 91 -3.54 -1.55 0.48
N LYS A 92 -4.84 -1.49 0.78
CA LYS A 92 -5.90 -0.98 -0.10
C LYS A 92 -6.39 0.39 0.38
N SER A 93 -7.20 1.05 -0.44
CA SER A 93 -7.73 2.39 -0.17
C SER A 93 -6.63 3.43 0.14
N VAL A 94 -5.47 3.23 -0.48
CA VAL A 94 -4.28 4.09 -0.39
C VAL A 94 -4.55 5.58 -0.69
N PRO A 95 -5.51 5.95 -1.57
CA PRO A 95 -5.86 7.37 -1.76
C PRO A 95 -6.22 8.11 -0.47
N LEU A 96 -6.68 7.43 0.59
CA LEU A 96 -6.92 8.03 1.91
C LEU A 96 -5.65 8.63 2.53
N LEU A 97 -4.48 8.03 2.28
CA LEU A 97 -3.21 8.58 2.76
C LEU A 97 -2.92 9.93 2.13
N ALA A 98 -3.15 10.06 0.83
CA ALA A 98 -2.99 11.33 0.12
C ALA A 98 -4.06 12.34 0.54
N HIS A 99 -5.31 11.90 0.70
CA HIS A 99 -6.44 12.75 1.09
C HIS A 99 -6.22 13.42 2.45
N PHE A 100 -5.80 12.65 3.46
CA PHE A 100 -5.55 13.15 4.81
C PHE A 100 -4.08 13.59 5.04
N ASN A 101 -3.26 13.65 3.98
CA ASN A 101 -1.84 13.99 4.07
C ASN A 101 -1.07 13.17 5.13
N VAL A 102 -1.32 11.85 5.13
CA VAL A 102 -0.62 10.87 5.97
C VAL A 102 0.54 10.28 5.18
N GLY A 103 1.76 10.61 5.61
CA GLY A 103 2.98 10.02 5.05
C GLY A 103 3.18 8.55 5.44
N LEU A 104 4.25 7.96 4.92
CA LEU A 104 4.48 6.51 5.03
C LEU A 104 5.37 6.08 6.19
N LYS A 105 5.77 7.02 7.06
CA LYS A 105 6.66 6.78 8.20
C LYS A 105 6.24 5.60 9.06
N GLU A 106 4.95 5.50 9.39
CA GLU A 106 4.45 4.41 10.25
C GLU A 106 4.65 3.02 9.62
N PHE A 107 4.55 2.91 8.29
CA PHE A 107 4.78 1.64 7.59
C PHE A 107 6.25 1.23 7.66
N PHE A 108 7.18 2.19 7.49
CA PHE A 108 8.61 1.96 7.63
C PHE A 108 9.00 1.55 9.05
N ASP A 109 8.53 2.32 10.03
CA ASP A 109 8.93 2.15 11.43
C ASP A 109 8.37 0.86 12.03
N TRP A 110 7.13 0.48 11.70
CA TRP A 110 6.42 -0.59 12.38
C TRP A 110 6.18 -1.85 11.55
N PHE A 111 6.27 -1.81 10.22
CA PHE A 111 6.01 -2.98 9.36
C PHE A 111 7.18 -3.41 8.48
N CYS A 112 7.96 -2.49 7.90
CA CYS A 112 9.06 -2.84 6.99
C CYS A 112 10.25 -3.50 7.72
N SER A 113 10.75 -4.61 7.17
CA SER A 113 11.97 -5.29 7.65
C SER A 113 12.58 -6.12 6.51
N ASP A 114 13.74 -6.73 6.74
CA ASP A 114 14.40 -7.58 5.73
C ASP A 114 13.54 -8.76 5.25
N ARG A 115 12.47 -9.10 5.98
CA ARG A 115 11.51 -10.16 5.63
C ARG A 115 10.06 -9.67 5.55
N CYS A 116 9.81 -8.37 5.70
CA CYS A 116 8.47 -7.80 5.63
C CYS A 116 8.45 -6.61 4.69
N MET A 117 7.63 -6.67 3.65
CA MET A 117 7.45 -5.57 2.71
C MET A 117 6.01 -5.08 2.69
N VAL A 118 5.82 -3.83 2.31
CA VAL A 118 4.50 -3.21 2.12
C VAL A 118 4.29 -2.92 0.65
N VAL A 119 3.15 -3.32 0.14
CA VAL A 119 2.71 -3.02 -1.23
C VAL A 119 1.42 -2.20 -1.16
N LEU A 120 1.50 -0.94 -1.58
CA LEU A 120 0.37 -0.04 -1.69
C LEU A 120 -0.34 -0.30 -3.02
N VAL A 121 -1.59 -0.75 -2.98
CA VAL A 121 -2.37 -1.05 -4.18
C VAL A 121 -3.25 0.14 -4.55
N LEU A 122 -3.03 0.63 -5.77
CA LEU A 122 -3.92 1.57 -6.45
C LEU A 122 -4.78 0.78 -7.44
N ASP A 123 -5.91 0.29 -6.93
CA ASP A 123 -6.94 -0.39 -7.71
C ASP A 123 -7.86 0.64 -8.38
N GLY A 124 -8.30 0.35 -9.60
CA GLY A 124 -9.28 1.17 -10.28
C GLY A 124 -8.83 2.58 -10.68
N ILE A 125 -7.54 2.81 -11.01
CA ILE A 125 -7.18 3.97 -11.85
C ILE A 125 -7.68 3.66 -13.26
N PRO A 126 -8.80 4.22 -13.73
CA PRO A 126 -9.23 3.99 -15.09
C PRO A 126 -8.30 4.83 -15.96
N GLU A 127 -7.70 4.22 -16.99
CA GLU A 127 -6.89 4.98 -17.96
C GLU A 127 -7.70 6.14 -18.56
N GLU A 128 -9.04 6.03 -18.57
CA GLU A 128 -9.98 7.08 -18.96
C GLU A 128 -11.24 7.08 -18.05
N LEU A 129 -11.21 7.78 -16.91
CA LEU A 129 -12.43 8.07 -16.16
C LEU A 129 -13.09 9.33 -16.75
N ARG A 130 -14.17 9.18 -17.53
CA ARG A 130 -14.98 10.32 -17.98
C ARG A 130 -15.90 10.77 -16.85
N LEU A 131 -15.38 11.63 -15.98
CA LEU A 131 -16.19 12.34 -15.00
C LEU A 131 -17.01 13.46 -15.68
N PRO A 132 -18.15 13.86 -15.11
CA PRO A 132 -18.83 15.09 -15.50
C PRO A 132 -17.85 16.28 -15.42
N GLY A 133 -17.98 17.28 -16.28
CA GLY A 133 -16.97 18.36 -16.44
C GLY A 133 -16.69 19.21 -15.20
N GLU A 134 -17.45 19.00 -14.12
CA GLU A 134 -17.28 19.64 -12.80
C GLU A 134 -16.31 18.88 -11.88
N PHE A 135 -15.95 17.64 -12.23
CA PHE A 135 -15.08 16.79 -11.43
C PHE A 135 -13.81 16.44 -12.21
N GLU A 136 -12.66 16.72 -11.63
CA GLU A 136 -11.36 16.40 -12.21
C GLU A 136 -10.81 15.13 -11.55
N PHE A 137 -10.70 14.05 -12.31
CA PHE A 137 -9.99 12.84 -11.85
C PHE A 137 -8.49 13.09 -12.00
N GLN A 138 -7.77 13.21 -10.88
CA GLN A 138 -6.32 13.43 -10.88
C GLN A 138 -5.56 12.19 -10.35
N PRO A 139 -5.57 11.05 -11.05
CA PRO A 139 -4.88 9.84 -10.60
C PRO A 139 -3.36 10.03 -10.53
N ARG A 140 -2.81 10.91 -11.37
CA ARG A 140 -1.40 11.31 -11.31
C ARG A 140 -1.05 11.99 -10.00
N ARG A 141 -1.96 12.75 -9.37
CA ARG A 141 -1.66 13.42 -8.09
C ARG A 141 -1.35 12.44 -6.96
N ILE A 142 -2.02 11.29 -6.93
CA ILE A 142 -1.78 10.24 -5.92
C ILE A 142 -0.45 9.57 -6.19
N VAL A 143 -0.16 9.26 -7.46
CA VAL A 143 1.14 8.69 -7.87
C VAL A 143 2.26 9.69 -7.57
N ASP A 144 2.09 10.97 -7.88
CA ASP A 144 3.06 12.04 -7.62
C ASP A 144 3.27 12.27 -6.12
N PHE A 145 2.20 12.16 -5.30
CA PHE A 145 2.30 12.19 -3.84
C PHE A 145 3.11 11.00 -3.32
N LEU A 146 2.81 9.78 -3.77
CA LEU A 146 3.51 8.57 -3.32
C LEU A 146 4.94 8.46 -3.89
N ALA A 147 5.20 9.03 -5.06
CA ALA A 147 6.50 9.04 -5.73
C ALA A 147 7.41 10.19 -5.27
N GLN A 148 7.00 10.97 -4.27
CA GLN A 148 7.93 11.91 -3.63
C GLN A 148 9.13 11.13 -3.09
N PRO A 149 10.35 11.70 -3.15
CA PRO A 149 11.61 11.00 -2.87
C PRO A 149 11.67 10.32 -1.49
N ASP A 150 10.77 10.71 -0.59
CA ASP A 150 10.76 10.33 0.82
C ASP A 150 9.71 9.24 1.11
N LEU A 151 8.92 8.79 0.12
CA LEU A 151 7.69 8.02 0.34
C LEU A 151 7.71 6.59 -0.26
N ALA A 152 7.98 6.38 -1.56
CA ALA A 152 8.02 5.03 -2.16
C ALA A 152 9.25 4.79 -3.06
N LYS A 153 9.88 3.60 -2.97
CA LYS A 153 11.09 3.25 -3.76
C LYS A 153 10.73 2.85 -5.20
N ASN A 154 9.67 2.06 -5.40
CA ASN A 154 9.30 1.58 -6.72
C ASN A 154 7.81 1.69 -7.00
N VAL A 155 7.48 1.99 -8.26
CA VAL A 155 6.12 1.96 -8.80
C VAL A 155 6.05 0.94 -9.92
N PHE A 156 5.20 -0.07 -9.75
CA PHE A 156 4.95 -1.17 -10.68
C PHE A 156 3.56 -1.07 -11.31
N SER A 157 3.43 -1.50 -12.56
CA SER A 157 2.15 -1.60 -13.28
C SER A 157 1.83 -3.04 -13.65
N ALA A 158 0.55 -3.37 -13.64
CA ALA A 158 0.03 -4.63 -14.19
C ALA A 158 0.09 -4.68 -15.72
N SER A 159 0.10 -3.51 -16.39
CA SER A 159 0.22 -3.33 -17.84
C SER A 159 1.66 -3.31 -18.36
#